data_AF-A0A8T1GAE0-F1
#
_entry.id   AF-A0A8T1GAE0-F1
#
_cell.length_a   1.000
_cell.length_b   1.000
_cell.length_c   1.000
_cell.angle_alpha   90.00
_cell.angle_beta   90.00
_cell.angle_gamma   90.00
#
_symmetry.space_group_name_H-M   'P 1'
#
loop_
_entity.id
_entity.type
_entity.pdbx_description
1 polymer ?
#
loop_
_entity_poly.entity_id
_entity_poly.type
_entity_poly.pdbx_seq_one_letter_code
_entity_poly.pdbx_strand_id
1 'polypeptide(L)'
;ASRIKAIVTFGNPLKLMGETIASASSTYGSKAIEFCNQGDPVCGNGANTMAHLTYPTDGSVTFAAEKAAALVKGGSRILRG
;
A
#
# COMPACT_ATOMS: atom_id res chain seq x y z
N ALA A 1 12.69 0.68 -13.05
CA ALA A 1 12.20 0.51 -11.66
C ALA A 1 12.71 -0.75 -10.92
N SER A 2 13.82 -1.37 -11.33
CA SER A 2 14.30 -2.64 -10.73
C SER A 2 14.76 -2.52 -9.26
N ARG A 3 15.16 -1.32 -8.85
CA ARG A 3 15.62 -1.00 -7.48
C ARG A 3 14.49 -0.75 -6.50
N ILE A 4 13.29 -0.38 -6.97
CA ILE A 4 12.11 -0.26 -6.12
C ILE A 4 11.53 -1.65 -5.92
N LYS A 5 11.42 -2.09 -4.67
CA LYS A 5 10.95 -3.43 -4.29
C LYS A 5 9.54 -3.44 -3.69
N ALA A 6 9.14 -2.35 -3.05
CA ALA A 6 7.82 -2.18 -2.47
C ALA A 6 7.42 -0.70 -2.57
N ILE A 7 6.12 -0.46 -2.75
CA ILE A 7 5.48 0.85 -2.58
C ILE A 7 4.34 0.63 -1.60
N VAL A 8 4.33 1.42 -0.52
CA VAL A 8 3.31 1.36 0.51
C VAL A 8 2.57 2.69 0.51
N THR A 9 1.24 2.64 0.51
CA THR A 9 0.40 3.82 0.70
C THR A 9 -0.65 3.57 1.77
N PHE A 10 -1.06 4.64 2.44
CA PHE A 10 -2.14 4.66 3.42
C PHE A 10 -3.12 5.75 3.00
N GLY A 11 -4.41 5.42 2.94
CA GLY A 11 -5.44 6.40 2.56
C GLY A 11 -5.28 6.91 1.13
N ASN A 12 -4.90 6.07 0.16
CA ASN A 12 -4.67 6.48 -1.23
C ASN A 12 -5.98 6.96 -1.92
N PRO A 13 -6.08 8.23 -2.35
CA PRO A 13 -7.27 8.75 -3.02
C PRO A 13 -7.58 8.12 -4.37
N LEU A 14 -6.61 7.44 -4.99
CA LEU A 14 -6.79 6.75 -6.28
C LEU A 14 -7.97 5.78 -6.26
N LYS A 15 -8.26 5.20 -5.10
CA LYS A 15 -9.37 4.27 -4.90
C LYS A 15 -10.75 4.93 -5.01
N LEU A 16 -10.86 6.24 -4.78
CA LEU A 16 -12.10 6.99 -5.07
C LEU A 16 -12.37 7.11 -6.57
N MET A 17 -11.33 7.04 -7.39
CA MET A 17 -11.43 7.04 -8.85
C MET A 17 -11.62 5.63 -9.42
N GLY A 18 -11.83 4.62 -8.56
CA GLY A 18 -11.97 3.21 -8.96
C GLY A 18 -10.65 2.54 -9.34
N GLU A 19 -9.51 3.16 -9.04
CA GLU A 19 -8.19 2.67 -9.39
C GLU A 19 -7.36 2.27 -8.16
N THR A 20 -6.29 1.53 -8.42
CA THR A 20 -5.25 1.14 -7.46
C THR A 20 -3.91 1.35 -8.16
N ILE A 21 -2.80 1.42 -7.41
CA ILE A 21 -1.47 1.39 -8.03
C ILE A 21 -1.30 0.08 -8.81
N ALA A 22 -1.90 -1.01 -8.33
CA ALA A 22 -1.96 -2.30 -9.01
C ALA A 22 -2.57 -2.22 -10.42
N SER A 23 -3.69 -1.53 -10.58
CA SER A 23 -4.37 -1.38 -11.87
C SER A 23 -3.81 -0.25 -12.74
N ALA A 24 -3.35 0.85 -12.11
CA ALA A 24 -2.92 2.06 -12.82
C ALA A 24 -1.45 2.02 -13.25
N SER A 25 -0.63 1.11 -12.71
CA SER A 25 0.80 1.04 -13.02
C SER A 25 1.27 -0.36 -13.37
N SER A 26 1.58 -0.58 -14.65
CA SER A 26 2.25 -1.80 -15.12
C SER A 26 3.66 -1.98 -14.51
N THR A 27 4.31 -0.88 -14.11
CA THR A 27 5.68 -0.89 -13.59
C THR A 27 5.75 -1.20 -12.09
N TYR A 28 4.77 -0.74 -11.33
CA TYR A 28 4.78 -0.76 -9.87
C TYR A 28 3.67 -1.62 -9.26
N GLY A 29 2.66 -2.00 -10.03
CA GLY A 29 1.45 -2.62 -9.51
C GLY A 29 1.69 -3.90 -8.72
N SER A 30 2.60 -4.76 -9.20
CA SER A 30 2.96 -6.01 -8.51
C SER A 30 3.73 -5.81 -7.18
N LYS A 31 4.11 -4.58 -6.87
CA LYS A 31 4.88 -4.20 -5.67
C LYS A 31 4.12 -3.22 -4.77
N ALA A 32 2.89 -2.88 -5.14
CA ALA A 32 2.06 -1.96 -4.38
C ALA A 32 1.37 -2.68 -3.22
N ILE A 33 1.38 -2.04 -2.06
CA ILE A 33 0.67 -2.45 -0.85
C ILE A 33 -0.13 -1.22 -0.42
N GLU A 34 -1.44 -1.30 -0.53
CA GLU A 34 -2.31 -0.15 -0.32
C GLU A 34 -3.24 -0.41 0.86
N PHE A 35 -3.15 0.45 1.87
CA PHE A 35 -3.99 0.40 3.05
C PHE A 35 -5.13 1.40 2.91
N CYS A 36 -6.33 0.92 3.16
CA CYS A 36 -7.52 1.74 3.22
C CYS A 36 -8.39 1.23 4.38
N ASN A 37 -8.41 1.99 5.47
CA ASN A 37 -9.22 1.68 6.62
C ASN A 37 -10.71 1.77 6.27
N GLN A 38 -11.51 0.91 6.91
CA GLN A 38 -12.95 0.91 6.67
C GLN A 38 -13.55 2.24 7.12
N GLY A 39 -14.29 2.88 6.22
CA GLY A 39 -14.93 4.18 6.48
C GLY A 39 -14.02 5.39 6.28
N ASP A 40 -12.76 5.21 5.86
CA ASP A 40 -11.89 6.32 5.49
C ASP A 40 -12.51 7.12 4.31
N PRO A 41 -12.78 8.42 4.48
CA PRO A 41 -13.38 9.25 3.44
C PRO A 41 -12.46 9.47 2.23
N VAL A 42 -11.14 9.35 2.40
CA VAL A 42 -10.15 9.66 1.38
C VAL A 42 -9.93 8.52 0.41
N CYS A 43 -10.02 7.25 0.85
CA CYS A 43 -9.79 6.11 -0.02
C CYS A 43 -11.00 5.17 -0.17
N GLY A 44 -11.97 5.25 0.74
CA GLY A 44 -13.08 4.30 0.83
C GLY A 44 -14.45 4.90 0.59
N ASN A 45 -14.53 6.17 0.21
CA ASN A 45 -15.79 6.93 0.11
C ASN A 45 -16.64 6.84 1.39
N GLY A 46 -15.97 6.76 2.54
CA GLY A 46 -16.62 6.72 3.86
C GLY A 46 -16.83 8.12 4.46
N ALA A 47 -17.17 8.17 5.74
CA ALA A 47 -17.38 9.41 6.49
C ALA A 47 -16.60 9.45 7.83
N ASN A 48 -15.82 8.42 8.13
CA ASN A 48 -15.06 8.31 9.37
C ASN A 48 -13.67 8.93 9.19
N THR A 49 -13.53 10.21 9.53
CA THR A 49 -12.24 10.91 9.47
C THR A 49 -11.18 10.28 10.37
N MET A 50 -11.58 9.69 11.50
CA MET A 50 -10.63 8.99 12.37
C MET A 50 -10.02 7.78 11.69
N ALA A 51 -10.76 7.06 10.85
CA ALA A 51 -10.21 5.95 10.08
C ALA A 51 -9.05 6.40 9.17
N HIS A 52 -9.08 7.64 8.66
CA HIS A 52 -7.97 8.19 7.88
C HIS A 52 -6.77 8.61 8.73
N LEU A 53 -7.01 9.08 9.96
CA LEU A 53 -5.97 9.65 10.80
C LEU A 53 -5.24 8.60 11.66
N THR A 54 -5.79 7.39 11.81
CA THR A 54 -5.25 6.38 12.73
C THR A 54 -4.22 5.43 12.15
N TYR A 55 -3.91 5.47 10.84
CA TYR A 55 -2.89 4.57 10.25
C TYR A 55 -1.57 4.49 11.04
N PRO A 56 -1.04 5.59 11.63
CA PRO A 56 0.20 5.52 12.41
C PRO A 56 0.10 4.73 13.70
N THR A 57 -1.11 4.56 14.26
CA THR A 57 -1.33 4.01 15.61
C THR A 57 -2.21 2.76 15.65
N ASP A 58 -2.93 2.43 14.57
CA ASP A 58 -3.82 1.26 14.49
C ASP A 58 -3.11 -0.05 14.11
N GLY A 59 -1.78 -0.03 13.97
CA GLY A 59 -0.97 -1.18 13.59
C GLY A 59 -0.77 -1.35 12.08
N SER A 60 -1.44 -0.53 11.24
CA SER A 60 -1.27 -0.59 9.79
C SER A 60 0.18 -0.37 9.38
N VAL A 61 0.90 0.56 10.02
CA VAL A 61 2.32 0.81 9.73
C VAL A 61 3.20 -0.40 10.02
N THR A 62 2.98 -1.10 11.15
CA THR A 62 3.73 -2.32 11.48
C THR A 62 3.51 -3.40 10.43
N PHE A 63 2.25 -3.66 10.09
CA PHE A 63 1.91 -4.67 9.09
C PHE A 63 2.43 -4.29 7.69
N ALA A 64 2.39 -3.01 7.34
CA ALA A 64 2.96 -2.51 6.10
C ALA A 64 4.48 -2.72 6.02
N ALA A 65 5.19 -2.46 7.12
CA ALA A 65 6.63 -2.67 7.19
C ALA A 65 6.99 -4.16 7.00
N GLU A 66 6.23 -5.07 7.60
CA GLU A 66 6.41 -6.51 7.41
C GLU A 66 6.22 -6.93 5.95
N LYS A 67 5.16 -6.47 5.30
CA LYS A 67 4.89 -6.74 3.87
C LYS A 67 5.97 -6.17 2.96
N ALA A 68 6.40 -4.93 3.21
CA ALA A 68 7.46 -4.29 2.44
C ALA A 68 8.80 -5.05 2.61
N ALA A 69 9.15 -5.45 3.83
CA ALA A 69 10.35 -6.23 4.10
C ALA A 69 10.32 -7.60 3.40
N ALA A 70 9.16 -8.26 3.32
CA ALA A 70 9.01 -9.51 2.59
C ALA A 70 9.27 -9.33 1.08
N LEU A 71 8.77 -8.25 0.46
CA LEU A 71 9.04 -7.94 -0.95
C LEU A 71 10.52 -7.62 -1.23
N VAL A 72 11.17 -6.90 -0.31
CA VAL A 72 12.62 -6.63 -0.41
C VAL A 72 13.41 -7.94 -0.39
N LYS A 73 13.12 -8.82 0.58
CA LYS A 73 13.80 -10.12 0.72
C LYS A 73 13.50 -11.08 -0.44
N GLY A 74 12.25 -11.14 -0.90
CA GLY A 74 11.83 -11.95 -2.05
C GLY A 74 12.52 -11.52 -3.34
N GLY A 75 12.66 -10.21 -3.55
CA GLY A 75 13.43 -9.66 -4.66
C GLY A 75 14.93 -9.98 -4.60
N SER A 76 15.50 -10.17 -3.40
CA SER A 76 16.89 -10.64 -3.24
C SER A 76 17.06 -12.12 -3.55
N ARG A 77 16.01 -12.93 -3.40
CA ARG A 77 16.07 -14.38 -3.67
C ARG A 77 16.07 -14.69 -5.17
N ILE A 78 15.35 -13.90 -5.98
CA ILE A 78 15.38 -14.00 -7.45
C ILE A 78 16.75 -13.60 -8.03
N LEU A 79 17.48 -12.68 -7.38
CA LEU A 79 18.77 -12.17 -7.87
C LEU A 79 19.99 -13.04 -7.50
N ARG A 80 19.79 -14.11 -6.73
CA ARG A 80 20.86 -15.04 -6.29
C ARG A 80 20.76 -16.43 -6.96
N GLY A 81 19.84 -16.59 -7.91
CA GLY A 81 19.66 -17.82 -8.71
C GLY A 81 20.26 -17.69 -10.09
#